data_AF-A0AAP0GG31-F1
#
_entry.id   AF-A0AAP0GG31-F1
#
_cell.length_a   1.000
_cell.length_b   1.000
_cell.length_c   1.000
_cell.angle_alpha   90.00
_cell.angle_beta   90.00
_cell.angle_gamma   90.00
#
_symmetry.space_group_name_H-M   'P 1'
#
loop_
_entity.id
_entity.type
_entity.pdbx_description
1 polymer ?
#
loop_
_entity_poly.entity_id
_entity_poly.type
_entity_poly.pdbx_seq_one_letter_code
_entity_poly.pdbx_strand_id
1 'polypeptide(L)'
;MRPAAPGLPSLVEALSDSFYEQHRSRTQAAPEIPAAAHELVDSNPTPPTVVRARVSYFRKSIVLRLKSSTNSSFPDNTKPFSTFQSLTTHARHFVSHARRLPSEAITIFAVFADCRLRIQPSIPNSYFSNLIQAVFTDTVVDALLTARLSSPLAGLL
;
A
#
# COMPACT_ATOMS: atom_id res chain seq x y z
N MET A 1 14.93 24.08 -33.77
CA MET A 1 14.73 22.97 -32.79
C MET A 1 14.44 23.60 -31.44
N ARG A 2 13.21 23.50 -30.95
CA ARG A 2 12.77 24.04 -29.65
C ARG A 2 12.87 22.88 -28.64
N PRO A 3 13.45 23.06 -27.45
CA PRO A 3 13.45 21.99 -26.45
C PRO A 3 12.00 21.75 -25.98
N ALA A 4 11.60 20.48 -25.91
CA ALA A 4 10.32 20.07 -25.37
C ALA A 4 10.28 20.42 -23.87
N ALA A 5 9.23 21.12 -23.44
CA ALA A 5 9.03 21.44 -22.04
C ALA A 5 8.88 20.14 -21.22
N PRO A 6 9.43 20.05 -20.00
CA PRO A 6 9.17 18.93 -19.12
C PRO A 6 7.65 18.88 -18.85
N GLY A 7 7.01 17.76 -19.17
CA GLY A 7 5.61 17.54 -18.85
C GLY A 7 5.40 17.70 -17.35
N LEU A 8 4.47 18.57 -16.96
CA LEU A 8 4.09 18.73 -15.56
C LEU A 8 3.67 17.37 -15.01
N PRO A 9 4.26 16.89 -13.90
CA PRO A 9 3.84 15.65 -13.29
C PRO A 9 2.37 15.79 -12.89
N SER A 10 1.61 14.72 -13.10
CA SER A 10 0.22 14.68 -12.64
C SER A 10 0.17 14.90 -11.13
N LEU A 11 -0.90 15.52 -10.60
CA LEU A 11 -1.04 15.77 -9.16
C LEU A 11 -0.84 14.49 -8.32
N VAL A 12 -1.17 13.32 -8.89
CA VAL A 12 -0.99 12.01 -8.26
C VAL A 12 0.50 11.64 -8.16
N GLU A 13 1.29 11.88 -9.20
CA GLU A 13 2.74 11.65 -9.17
C GLU A 13 3.43 12.59 -8.20
N ALA A 14 3.04 13.88 -8.17
CA ALA A 14 3.59 14.84 -7.24
C ALA A 14 3.27 14.49 -5.76
N LEU A 15 2.09 13.95 -5.49
CA LEU A 15 1.71 13.47 -4.15
C LEU A 15 2.44 12.18 -3.76
N SER A 16 2.60 11.25 -4.70
CA SER A 16 3.38 10.02 -4.50
C SER A 16 4.85 10.32 -4.23
N ASP A 17 5.46 11.23 -5.00
CA ASP A 17 6.84 11.66 -4.82
C ASP A 17 7.02 12.44 -3.52
N SER A 18 6.08 13.33 -3.18
CA SER A 18 6.08 14.03 -1.90
C SER A 18 5.99 13.06 -0.73
N PHE A 19 5.18 12.00 -0.84
CA PHE A 19 5.04 10.99 0.21
C PHE A 19 6.28 10.08 0.30
N TYR A 20 6.84 9.69 -0.84
CA TYR A 20 8.09 8.93 -0.94
C TYR A 20 9.26 9.73 -0.34
N GLU A 21 9.40 11.01 -0.68
CA GLU A 21 10.41 11.90 -0.12
C GLU A 21 10.17 12.19 1.36
N GLN A 22 8.92 12.29 1.80
CA GLN A 22 8.59 12.43 3.22
C GLN A 22 8.97 11.17 4.02
N HIS A 23 8.74 9.97 3.47
CA HIS A 23 9.18 8.71 4.07
C HIS A 23 10.70 8.53 4.04
N ARG A 24 11.35 8.90 2.94
CA ARG A 24 12.82 8.91 2.81
C ARG A 24 13.45 9.85 3.82
N SER A 25 12.93 11.07 3.94
CA SER A 25 13.38 12.09 4.89
C SER A 25 13.25 11.59 6.34
N ARG A 26 12.17 10.88 6.68
CA ARG A 26 12.01 10.23 7.99
C ARG A 26 13.01 9.11 8.27
N THR A 27 13.50 8.44 7.24
CA THR A 27 14.44 7.32 7.38
C THR A 27 15.90 7.81 7.39
N GLN A 28 16.21 8.90 6.68
CA GLN A 28 17.54 9.53 6.66
C GLN A 28 17.78 10.51 7.81
N ALA A 29 16.71 11.09 8.39
CA ALA A 29 16.77 11.84 9.63
C ALA A 29 16.58 10.94 10.87
N ALA A 30 17.05 9.69 10.81
CA ALA A 30 17.22 8.92 12.03
C ALA A 30 18.35 9.59 12.83
N PRO A 31 18.08 10.13 14.04
CA PRO A 31 19.13 10.67 14.88
C PRO A 31 20.15 9.55 15.13
N GLU A 32 21.45 9.86 15.16
CA GLU A 32 22.45 8.93 15.67
C GLU A 32 22.03 8.55 17.09
N ILE A 33 21.53 7.34 17.27
CA ILE A 33 20.99 6.87 18.53
C ILE A 33 22.20 6.63 19.45
N PRO A 34 22.40 7.43 20.51
CA PRO A 34 23.44 7.12 21.49
C PRO A 34 23.14 5.74 22.05
N ALA A 35 24.15 4.89 22.29
CA ALA A 35 23.93 3.53 22.79
C ALA A 35 23.05 3.45 24.07
N ALA A 36 22.96 4.55 24.84
CA ALA A 36 22.10 4.71 26.01
C ALA A 36 20.60 4.94 25.72
N ALA A 37 20.20 5.28 24.48
CA ALA A 37 18.81 5.52 24.12
C ALA A 37 17.98 4.22 23.97
N HIS A 38 18.62 3.05 24.00
CA HIS A 38 17.92 1.76 24.10
C HIS A 38 17.24 1.50 25.45
N GLU A 39 17.53 2.31 26.49
CA GLU A 39 16.96 2.13 27.84
C GLU A 39 15.94 3.20 28.26
N LEU A 40 15.60 4.15 27.40
CA LEU A 40 14.47 5.04 27.69
C LEU A 40 13.18 4.35 27.22
N VAL A 41 12.59 3.57 28.14
CA VAL A 41 11.18 3.18 28.06
C VAL A 41 10.37 4.47 27.89
N ASP A 42 9.90 4.70 26.66
CA ASP A 42 8.89 5.71 26.40
C ASP A 42 7.71 5.40 27.32
N SER A 43 7.40 6.34 28.21
CA SER A 43 6.13 6.35 28.94
C SER A 43 5.04 6.68 27.92
N ASN A 44 4.68 5.71 27.10
CA ASN A 44 3.71 5.86 26.03
C ASN A 44 2.37 6.26 26.69
N PRO A 45 1.83 7.47 26.43
CA PRO A 45 0.52 7.83 26.94
C PRO A 45 -0.46 6.79 26.40
N THR A 46 -1.19 6.16 27.32
CA THR A 46 -2.08 5.05 27.00
C THR A 46 -3.01 5.48 25.86
N PRO A 47 -2.98 4.81 24.69
CA PRO A 47 -3.81 5.23 23.56
C PRO A 47 -5.28 5.22 23.98
N PRO A 48 -6.09 6.23 23.62
CA PRO A 48 -7.49 6.35 24.05
C PRO A 48 -8.45 5.31 23.44
N THR A 49 -7.97 4.14 23.01
CA THR A 49 -8.78 3.06 22.44
C THR A 49 -8.14 1.70 22.68
N VAL A 50 -8.93 0.77 23.23
CA VAL A 50 -8.53 -0.64 23.31
C VAL A 50 -8.53 -1.21 21.89
N VAL A 51 -7.36 -1.20 21.24
CA VAL A 51 -7.17 -1.89 19.95
C VAL A 51 -7.31 -3.39 20.21
N ARG A 52 -8.22 -4.04 19.48
CA ARG A 52 -8.46 -5.48 19.60
C ARG A 52 -8.04 -6.19 18.32
N ALA A 53 -7.12 -7.14 18.44
CA ALA A 53 -6.78 -8.03 17.35
C ALA A 53 -7.97 -8.94 16.99
N ARG A 54 -8.28 -9.03 15.70
CA ARG A 54 -9.28 -9.96 15.15
C ARG A 54 -8.66 -10.69 13.97
N VAL A 55 -8.85 -12.01 13.93
CA VAL A 55 -8.44 -12.85 12.80
C VAL A 55 -9.69 -13.25 12.03
N SER A 56 -9.68 -12.99 10.72
CA SER A 56 -10.77 -13.34 9.82
C SER A 56 -10.30 -14.43 8.87
N TYR A 57 -11.08 -15.49 8.73
CA TYR A 57 -10.79 -16.61 7.84
C TYR A 57 -11.69 -16.56 6.61
N PHE A 58 -11.09 -16.64 5.43
CA PHE A 58 -11.82 -16.71 4.17
C PHE A 58 -11.82 -18.14 3.63
N ARG A 59 -13.01 -18.67 3.33
CA ARG A 59 -13.13 -19.95 2.61
C ARG A 59 -12.58 -19.81 1.19
N LYS A 60 -12.02 -20.90 0.65
CA LYS A 60 -11.50 -20.94 -0.73
C LYS A 60 -12.52 -20.46 -1.77
N SER A 61 -13.79 -20.87 -1.64
CA SER A 61 -14.87 -20.44 -2.54
C SER A 61 -15.12 -18.93 -2.51
N ILE A 62 -14.99 -18.30 -1.34
CA ILE A 62 -15.11 -16.84 -1.19
C ILE A 62 -13.93 -16.15 -1.85
N VAL A 63 -12.70 -16.61 -1.60
CA VAL A 63 -11.49 -16.06 -2.21
C VAL A 63 -11.55 -16.14 -3.75
N LEU A 64 -12.00 -17.28 -4.28
CA LEU A 64 -12.17 -17.45 -5.73
C LEU A 64 -13.25 -16.51 -6.29
N ARG A 65 -14.37 -16.33 -5.57
CA ARG A 65 -15.43 -15.40 -5.97
C ARG A 65 -14.96 -13.94 -5.97
N LEU A 66 -14.19 -13.54 -4.96
CA LEU A 66 -13.59 -12.20 -4.90
C LEU A 66 -12.66 -12.00 -6.09
N LYS A 67 -11.75 -12.96 -6.33
CA LYS A 67 -10.83 -12.90 -7.46
C LYS A 67 -11.54 -12.85 -8.81
N SER A 68 -12.57 -13.68 -9.03
CA SER A 68 -13.32 -13.66 -10.28
C SER A 68 -14.04 -12.32 -10.45
N SER A 69 -14.72 -11.84 -9.40
CA SER A 69 -15.46 -10.57 -9.43
C SER A 69 -14.56 -9.37 -9.73
N THR A 70 -13.35 -9.32 -9.17
CA THR A 70 -12.41 -8.23 -9.46
C THR A 70 -11.94 -8.28 -10.91
N ASN A 71 -11.64 -9.48 -11.43
CA ASN A 71 -11.13 -9.64 -12.78
C ASN A 71 -12.20 -9.49 -13.88
N SER A 72 -13.48 -9.76 -13.59
CA SER A 72 -14.57 -9.66 -14.58
C SER A 72 -14.85 -8.24 -15.10
N SER A 73 -14.23 -7.21 -14.53
CA SER A 73 -14.43 -5.81 -14.98
C SER A 73 -13.29 -5.27 -15.84
N PHE A 74 -12.28 -6.09 -16.13
CA PHE A 74 -11.19 -5.70 -17.03
C PHE A 74 -11.46 -6.19 -18.45
N PRO A 75 -11.01 -5.45 -19.48
CA PRO A 75 -10.97 -5.95 -20.85
C PRO A 75 -10.11 -7.22 -20.93
N ASP A 76 -10.48 -8.15 -21.81
CA ASP A 76 -9.85 -9.47 -21.96
C ASP A 76 -8.33 -9.42 -22.25
N ASN A 77 -7.80 -8.28 -22.66
CA ASN A 77 -6.37 -8.09 -22.95
C ASN A 77 -5.54 -7.58 -21.76
N THR A 78 -6.11 -7.52 -20.55
CA THR A 78 -5.39 -7.04 -19.34
C THR A 78 -4.91 -8.22 -18.51
N LYS A 79 -3.70 -8.10 -17.95
CA LYS A 79 -3.20 -9.10 -16.99
C LYS A 79 -4.16 -9.18 -15.79
N PRO A 80 -4.69 -10.37 -15.45
CA PRO A 80 -5.60 -10.51 -14.33
C PRO A 80 -4.87 -10.28 -13.00
N PHE A 81 -5.59 -9.72 -12.04
CA PHE A 81 -5.12 -9.61 -10.67
C PHE A 81 -4.87 -10.97 -10.03
N SER A 82 -3.80 -10.99 -9.24
CA SER A 82 -3.50 -12.06 -8.31
C SER A 82 -4.55 -12.17 -7.20
N THR A 83 -4.60 -13.33 -6.54
CA THR A 83 -5.45 -13.53 -5.37
C THR A 83 -5.15 -12.53 -4.26
N PHE A 84 -3.87 -12.17 -4.07
CA PHE A 84 -3.45 -11.18 -3.09
C PHE A 84 -4.04 -9.81 -3.42
N GLN A 85 -3.86 -9.32 -4.65
CA GLN A 85 -4.43 -8.04 -5.08
C GLN A 85 -5.95 -8.00 -4.89
N SER A 86 -6.68 -9.01 -5.35
CA SER A 86 -8.15 -9.03 -5.21
C SER A 86 -8.62 -9.04 -3.74
N LEU A 87 -7.97 -9.83 -2.88
CA LEU A 87 -8.33 -9.91 -1.45
C LEU A 87 -7.99 -8.61 -0.72
N THR A 88 -6.83 -8.04 -1.01
CA THR A 88 -6.33 -6.82 -0.41
C THR A 88 -7.16 -5.61 -0.80
N THR A 89 -7.61 -5.51 -2.05
CA THR A 89 -8.57 -4.49 -2.48
C THR A 89 -9.85 -4.58 -1.65
N HIS A 90 -10.40 -5.79 -1.47
CA HIS A 90 -11.58 -6.00 -0.63
C HIS A 90 -11.34 -5.60 0.83
N ALA A 91 -10.19 -5.97 1.40
CA ALA A 91 -9.82 -5.61 2.76
C ALA A 91 -9.68 -4.09 2.93
N ARG A 92 -9.10 -3.39 1.96
CA ARG A 92 -8.96 -1.93 1.98
C ARG A 92 -10.33 -1.25 2.02
N HIS A 93 -11.30 -1.68 1.21
CA HIS A 93 -12.67 -1.16 1.27
C HIS A 93 -13.30 -1.40 2.64
N PHE A 94 -13.22 -2.63 3.16
CA PHE A 94 -13.81 -2.98 4.45
C PHE A 94 -13.22 -2.16 5.60
N VAL A 95 -11.89 -2.00 5.63
CA VAL A 95 -11.20 -1.20 6.65
C VAL A 95 -11.58 0.28 6.53
N SER A 96 -11.56 0.85 5.33
CA SER A 96 -11.96 2.26 5.13
C SER A 96 -13.40 2.52 5.55
N HIS A 97 -14.32 1.61 5.20
CA HIS A 97 -15.72 1.68 5.62
C HIS A 97 -15.86 1.56 7.15
N ALA A 98 -15.16 0.62 7.79
CA ALA A 98 -15.20 0.44 9.24
C ALA A 98 -14.64 1.65 10.01
N ARG A 99 -13.65 2.35 9.43
CA ARG A 99 -13.02 3.54 10.04
C ARG A 99 -13.90 4.80 9.96
N ARG A 100 -14.94 4.82 9.11
CA ARG A 100 -15.84 5.99 8.92
C ARG A 100 -15.06 7.29 8.71
N LEU A 101 -14.04 7.23 7.86
CA LEU A 101 -13.21 8.39 7.55
C LEU A 101 -14.04 9.44 6.77
N PRO A 102 -13.68 10.73 6.87
CA PRO A 102 -14.26 11.77 6.01
C PRO A 102 -14.08 11.41 4.53
N SER A 103 -15.05 11.78 3.69
CA SER A 103 -15.05 11.51 2.26
C SER A 103 -13.80 12.04 1.57
N GLU A 104 -13.31 13.21 1.99
CA GLU A 104 -12.17 13.92 1.42
C GLU A 104 -10.82 13.42 1.97
N ALA A 105 -10.84 12.57 2.99
CA ALA A 105 -9.62 12.07 3.60
C ALA A 105 -8.85 11.17 2.63
N ILE A 106 -7.52 11.27 2.66
CA ILE A 106 -6.64 10.38 1.91
C ILE A 106 -6.38 9.12 2.74
N THR A 107 -6.58 7.96 2.15
CA THR A 107 -6.21 6.66 2.74
C THR A 107 -5.08 6.02 1.96
N ILE A 108 -4.03 5.64 2.68
CA ILE A 108 -2.83 5.04 2.10
C ILE A 108 -2.80 3.55 2.42
N PHE A 109 -2.49 2.74 1.42
CA PHE A 109 -2.29 1.32 1.55
C PHE A 109 -0.84 0.98 1.20
N ALA A 110 -0.15 0.25 2.08
CA ALA A 110 1.27 -0.07 1.94
C ALA A 110 1.46 -1.59 1.87
N VAL A 111 2.22 -2.06 0.88
CA VAL A 111 2.64 -3.46 0.72
C VAL A 111 4.15 -3.50 0.66
N PHE A 112 4.76 -4.43 1.39
CA PHE A 112 6.18 -4.71 1.26
C PHE A 112 6.38 -5.89 0.31
N ALA A 113 6.98 -5.64 -0.84
CA ALA A 113 7.24 -6.64 -1.86
C ALA A 113 8.66 -7.20 -1.73
N ASP A 114 8.83 -8.51 -1.90
CA ASP A 114 10.15 -9.12 -2.07
C ASP A 114 10.77 -8.66 -3.39
N CYS A 115 11.99 -8.13 -3.31
CA CYS A 115 12.72 -7.61 -4.46
C CYS A 115 13.92 -8.46 -4.87
N ARG A 116 14.19 -9.62 -4.25
CA ARG A 116 15.34 -10.50 -4.57
C ARG A 116 15.37 -10.90 -6.05
N LEU A 117 14.19 -11.23 -6.60
CA LEU A 117 14.02 -11.60 -8.00
C LEU A 117 13.77 -10.39 -8.92
N ARG A 118 13.65 -9.17 -8.37
CA ARG A 118 13.34 -7.94 -9.12
C ARG A 118 14.58 -7.08 -9.41
N ILE A 119 15.70 -7.38 -8.76
CA ILE A 119 17.00 -6.71 -8.99
C ILE A 119 17.86 -7.53 -9.95
N GLN A 120 18.76 -6.88 -10.67
CA GLN A 120 19.67 -7.51 -11.63
C GLN A 120 21.13 -7.27 -11.21
N PRO A 121 21.94 -8.32 -10.95
CA PRO A 121 21.58 -9.75 -10.97
C PRO A 121 20.62 -10.14 -9.83
N SER A 122 19.83 -11.19 -10.06
CA SER A 122 18.89 -11.68 -9.06
C SER A 122 19.61 -12.26 -7.85
N ILE A 123 19.02 -12.07 -6.67
CA ILE A 123 19.58 -12.55 -5.41
C ILE A 123 18.96 -13.90 -5.05
N PRO A 124 19.77 -14.88 -4.60
CA PRO A 124 19.26 -16.18 -4.17
C PRO A 124 18.25 -16.08 -3.02
N ASN A 125 17.28 -17.00 -3.00
CA ASN A 125 16.33 -17.12 -1.89
C ASN A 125 16.99 -17.47 -0.55
N SER A 126 18.24 -17.96 -0.57
CA SER A 126 19.05 -18.22 0.63
C SER A 126 19.64 -16.94 1.27
N TYR A 127 19.46 -15.76 0.66
CA TYR A 127 19.92 -14.51 1.23
C TYR A 127 19.18 -14.18 2.53
N PHE A 128 19.94 -14.16 3.63
CA PHE A 128 19.44 -14.08 5.01
C PHE A 128 18.89 -12.71 5.41
N SER A 129 19.30 -11.63 4.75
CA SER A 129 18.90 -10.27 5.14
C SER A 129 17.60 -9.82 4.43
N ASN A 130 17.10 -8.65 4.81
CA ASN A 130 15.90 -8.06 4.24
C ASN A 130 16.19 -7.47 2.86
N LEU A 131 15.35 -7.82 1.88
CA LEU A 131 15.38 -7.22 0.55
C LEU A 131 13.94 -7.00 0.11
N ILE A 132 13.34 -5.97 0.67
CA ILE A 132 11.94 -5.60 0.48
C ILE A 132 11.83 -4.16 -0.01
N GLN A 133 10.83 -3.89 -0.84
CA GLN A 133 10.45 -2.54 -1.26
C GLN A 133 9.04 -2.24 -0.80
N ALA A 134 8.86 -1.08 -0.19
CA ALA A 134 7.53 -0.57 0.12
C ALA A 134 6.88 -0.05 -1.17
N VAL A 135 5.65 -0.50 -1.41
CA VAL A 135 4.77 -0.05 -2.48
C VAL A 135 3.58 0.61 -1.82
N PHE A 136 3.31 1.85 -2.20
CA PHE A 136 2.23 2.65 -1.63
C PHE A 136 1.18 2.92 -2.70
N THR A 137 -0.07 2.88 -2.28
CA THR A 137 -1.21 3.31 -3.09
C THR A 137 -2.08 4.20 -2.23
N ASP A 138 -2.20 5.48 -2.58
CA ASP A 138 -3.07 6.44 -1.93
C ASP A 138 -4.33 6.69 -2.77
N THR A 139 -5.41 7.08 -2.11
CA THR A 139 -6.65 7.48 -2.77
C THR A 139 -7.53 8.23 -1.78
N VAL A 140 -8.47 9.02 -2.31
CA VAL A 140 -9.52 9.67 -1.53
C VAL A 140 -10.54 8.62 -1.08
N VAL A 141 -10.99 8.68 0.17
CA VAL A 141 -11.92 7.69 0.75
C VAL A 141 -13.21 7.58 -0.06
N ASP A 142 -13.77 8.71 -0.51
CA ASP A 142 -14.97 8.70 -1.34
C ASP A 142 -14.75 7.96 -2.67
N ALA A 143 -13.63 8.22 -3.35
CA ALA A 143 -13.27 7.53 -4.57
C ALA A 143 -13.08 6.02 -4.35
N LEU A 144 -12.46 5.63 -3.23
CA LEU A 144 -12.32 4.23 -2.86
C LEU A 144 -13.68 3.58 -2.63
N LEU A 145 -14.57 4.18 -1.83
CA LEU A 145 -15.84 3.55 -1.45
C LEU A 145 -16.86 3.55 -2.59
N THR A 146 -16.81 4.54 -3.48
CA THR A 146 -17.66 4.64 -4.67
C THR A 146 -17.17 3.77 -5.82
N ALA A 147 -15.85 3.50 -5.90
CA ALA A 147 -15.31 2.56 -6.85
C ALA A 147 -15.97 1.18 -6.64
N ARG A 148 -16.44 0.56 -7.73
CA ARG A 148 -16.71 -0.88 -7.69
C ARG A 148 -15.41 -1.58 -7.31
N LEU A 149 -15.49 -2.67 -6.54
CA LEU A 149 -14.37 -3.55 -6.15
C LEU A 149 -13.55 -4.11 -7.34
N SER A 150 -13.91 -3.71 -8.56
CA SER A 150 -13.43 -4.13 -9.85
C SER A 150 -13.02 -2.94 -10.74
N SER A 151 -12.94 -1.72 -10.20
CA SER A 151 -12.52 -0.54 -10.98
C SER A 151 -11.01 -0.57 -11.30
N PRO A 152 -10.58 -0.05 -12.46
CA PRO A 152 -9.17 0.02 -12.85
C PRO A 152 -8.29 0.84 -11.90
N LEU A 153 -8.88 1.78 -11.15
CA LEU A 153 -8.18 2.61 -10.15
C LEU A 153 -7.73 1.81 -8.93
N ALA A 154 -8.28 0.61 -8.70
CA ALA A 154 -7.79 -0.32 -7.69
C ALA A 154 -6.52 -1.08 -8.12
N GLY A 155 -6.04 -0.85 -9.35
CA GLY A 155 -4.99 -1.63 -10.01
C GLY A 155 -3.58 -1.09 -10.00
N LEU A 156 -3.28 -0.01 -9.28
CA LEU A 156 -1.89 0.42 -9.06
C LEU A 156 -1.20 -0.46 -8.00
N LEU A 157 -0.99 -1.73 -8.36
CA LEU A 157 -0.01 -2.68 -7.80
C LEU A 157 0.46 -3.65 -8.88
#